data_AF-A0A957RDI6-F1
#
_entry.id   AF-A0A957RDI6-F1
#
_cell.length_a   1.000
_cell.length_b   1.000
_cell.length_c   1.000
_cell.angle_alpha   90.00
_cell.angle_beta   90.00
_cell.angle_gamma   90.00
#
_symmetry.space_group_name_H-M   'P 1'
#
loop_
_entity.id
_entity.type
_entity.pdbx_description
1 polymer ?
#
loop_
_entity_poly.entity_id
_entity_poly.type
_entity_poly.pdbx_seq_one_letter_code
_entity_poly.pdbx_strand_id
1 'polypeptide(L)'
;MATLTALQFDTVDGAQEALNAVKSMTQENLVDLYDAAYVDWPEGKKKPQTHQLTSTTGAGAGWGAFWGFLFGLIFFIPLLGTLFGAAMGALTGALTDVGIDNNFIDKVRSQVKEGTSALFLLTGSATVDKVVDGLKQFNPQVISTNLSKENEAKLRAAFAAEESDA
;
A
#
# COMPACT_ATOMS: atom_id res chain seq x y z
N MET A 1 16.13 -0.38 3.87
CA MET A 1 15.30 -1.60 3.81
C MET A 1 13.96 -1.11 4.25
N ALA A 2 13.01 -1.22 3.33
CA ALA A 2 11.65 -0.81 3.59
C ALA A 2 10.80 -2.05 3.74
N THR A 3 9.67 -1.91 4.42
CA THR A 3 8.64 -2.94 4.50
C THR A 3 7.36 -2.31 4.02
N LEU A 4 6.75 -2.93 3.01
CA LEU A 4 5.40 -2.61 2.57
C LEU A 4 4.44 -3.43 3.44
N THR A 5 3.59 -2.74 4.20
CA THR A 5 2.59 -3.35 5.09
C THR A 5 1.21 -2.93 4.65
N ALA A 6 0.29 -3.89 4.48
CA ALA A 6 -1.13 -3.66 4.36
C ALA A 6 -1.82 -4.09 5.67
N LEU A 7 -2.63 -3.20 6.22
CA LEU A 7 -3.42 -3.38 7.42
C LEU A 7 -4.88 -3.32 7.01
N GLN A 8 -5.60 -4.43 7.11
CA GLN A 8 -7.01 -4.49 6.74
C GLN A 8 -7.90 -4.27 7.96
N PHE A 9 -9.02 -3.58 7.74
CA PHE A 9 -10.05 -3.32 8.74
C PHE A 9 -11.42 -3.76 8.24
N ASP A 10 -12.25 -4.27 9.15
CA ASP A 10 -13.62 -4.72 8.87
C ASP A 10 -14.62 -3.56 8.75
N THR A 11 -14.14 -2.31 8.81
CA THR A 11 -14.95 -1.09 8.66
C THR A 11 -14.40 -0.23 7.53
N VAL A 12 -15.27 0.58 6.91
CA VAL A 12 -14.91 1.51 5.84
C VAL A 12 -13.96 2.61 6.34
N ASP A 13 -14.13 3.07 7.59
CA ASP A 13 -13.35 4.19 8.15
C ASP A 13 -12.04 3.74 8.83
N GLY A 14 -11.89 2.44 9.12
CA GLY A 14 -10.79 1.93 9.95
C GLY A 14 -9.39 2.27 9.43
N ALA A 15 -9.19 2.25 8.10
CA ALA A 15 -7.92 2.63 7.51
C ALA A 15 -7.59 4.12 7.68
N GLN A 16 -8.60 4.99 7.62
CA GLN A 16 -8.42 6.43 7.82
C GLN A 16 -8.11 6.75 9.29
N GLU A 17 -8.80 6.10 10.22
CA GLU A 17 -8.54 6.24 11.65
C GLU A 17 -7.13 5.75 12.03
N ALA A 18 -6.75 4.59 11.51
CA ALA A 18 -5.41 4.04 11.70
C ALA A 18 -4.33 4.94 11.09
N LEU A 19 -4.58 5.56 9.92
CA LEU A 19 -3.65 6.51 9.32
C LEU A 19 -3.38 7.70 10.25
N ASN A 20 -4.41 8.21 10.94
CA ASN A 20 -4.25 9.30 11.89
C ASN A 20 -3.38 8.89 13.08
N ALA A 21 -3.57 7.68 13.60
CA ALA A 21 -2.71 7.14 14.67
C ALA A 21 -1.25 7.00 14.20
N VAL A 22 -1.01 6.48 13.00
CA VAL A 22 0.35 6.36 12.42
C VAL A 22 1.01 7.74 12.23
N LYS A 23 0.25 8.76 11.82
CA LYS A 23 0.75 10.14 11.72
C LYS A 23 1.22 10.66 13.07
N SER A 24 0.45 10.46 14.14
CA SER A 24 0.84 10.84 15.50
C SER A 24 2.13 10.11 15.93
N MET A 25 2.21 8.80 15.69
CA MET A 25 3.43 8.03 15.99
C MET A 25 4.66 8.51 15.22
N THR A 26 4.46 8.95 13.96
CA THR A 26 5.53 9.52 13.13
C THR A 26 6.00 10.86 13.69
N GLN A 27 5.08 11.74 14.11
CA GLN A 27 5.41 13.02 14.77
C GLN A 27 6.19 12.82 16.08
N GLU A 28 5.91 11.73 16.79
CA GLU A 28 6.62 11.32 18.01
C GLU A 28 7.93 10.57 17.74
N ASN A 29 8.37 10.44 16.49
CA ASN A 29 9.56 9.68 16.05
C ASN A 29 9.54 8.19 16.44
N LEU A 30 8.36 7.61 16.64
CA LEU A 30 8.21 6.19 16.96
C LEU A 30 8.29 5.31 15.71
N VAL A 31 7.79 5.82 14.58
CA VAL A 31 7.71 5.11 13.30
C VAL A 31 8.46 5.90 12.22
N ASP A 32 9.26 5.19 11.44
CA ASP A 32 9.96 5.72 10.26
C ASP A 32 9.06 5.50 9.04
N LEU A 33 8.16 6.45 8.79
CA LEU A 33 7.19 6.39 7.71
C LEU A 33 7.76 7.06 6.45
N TYR A 34 7.92 6.28 5.37
CA TYR A 34 8.34 6.79 4.07
C TYR A 34 7.16 7.30 3.25
N ASP A 35 6.07 6.53 3.21
CA ASP A 35 4.81 6.97 2.62
C ASP A 35 3.64 6.11 3.08
N ALA A 36 2.41 6.60 2.88
CA ALA A 36 1.18 5.89 3.18
C ALA A 36 0.10 6.15 2.13
N ALA A 37 -0.72 5.14 1.90
CA ALA A 37 -1.96 5.27 1.14
C ALA A 37 -3.01 4.36 1.75
N TYR A 38 -4.29 4.66 1.57
CA TYR A 38 -5.36 3.77 2.01
C TYR A 38 -6.41 3.60 0.93
N VAL A 39 -7.17 2.53 1.09
CA VAL A 39 -8.32 2.21 0.27
C VAL A 39 -9.52 1.99 1.18
N ASP A 40 -10.67 2.51 0.79
CA ASP A 40 -11.95 2.20 1.40
C ASP A 40 -12.91 1.71 0.33
N TRP A 41 -13.80 0.78 0.69
CA TRP A 41 -14.82 0.30 -0.22
C TRP A 41 -16.19 0.39 0.44
N PRO A 42 -16.89 1.53 0.31
CA PRO A 42 -18.21 1.69 0.91
C PRO A 42 -19.22 0.71 0.32
N GLU A 43 -20.17 0.26 1.13
CA GLU A 43 -21.24 -0.65 0.69
C GLU A 43 -22.03 -0.07 -0.49
N GLY A 44 -22.35 -0.93 -1.47
CA GLY A 44 -23.11 -0.54 -2.66
C GLY A 44 -22.32 0.29 -3.68
N LYS A 45 -21.02 0.52 -3.47
CA LYS A 45 -20.14 1.13 -4.48
C LYS A 45 -19.55 0.06 -5.38
N LYS A 46 -19.59 0.31 -6.70
CA LYS A 46 -19.06 -0.62 -7.72
C LYS A 46 -17.55 -0.85 -7.64
N LYS A 47 -16.81 0.05 -7.00
CA LYS A 47 -15.34 0.04 -6.93
C LYS A 47 -14.87 0.73 -5.66
N PRO A 48 -13.69 0.37 -5.15
CA PRO A 48 -13.10 1.05 -4.00
C PRO A 48 -12.63 2.47 -4.35
N GLN A 49 -12.43 3.28 -3.32
CA GLN A 49 -11.85 4.61 -3.38
C GLN A 49 -10.43 4.55 -2.80
N THR A 50 -9.48 5.19 -3.49
CA THR A 50 -8.07 5.19 -3.09
C THR A 50 -7.65 6.59 -2.68
N HIS A 51 -6.91 6.67 -1.59
CA HIS A 51 -6.48 7.90 -0.96
C HIS A 51 -4.99 7.82 -0.70
N GLN A 52 -4.24 8.82 -1.11
CA GLN A 52 -2.80 8.87 -0.87
C GLN A 52 -2.51 9.92 0.19
N LEU A 53 -1.51 9.68 1.03
CA LEU A 53 -1.01 10.71 1.91
C LEU A 53 -0.13 11.66 1.10
N THR A 54 -0.72 12.70 0.52
CA THR A 54 0.08 13.77 -0.08
C THR A 54 0.77 14.55 1.04
N SER A 55 2.08 14.34 1.21
CA SER A 55 2.88 15.29 2.00
C SER A 55 3.04 16.57 1.17
N THR A 56 2.35 17.63 1.57
CA THR A 56 2.57 19.00 1.05
C THR A 56 3.95 19.57 1.43
N THR A 57 4.82 18.77 2.03
CA THR A 57 6.16 19.13 2.48
C THR A 57 7.18 18.06 2.08
N GLY A 58 7.60 18.11 0.81
CA GLY A 58 8.98 17.85 0.37
C GLY A 58 9.55 16.41 0.37
N ALA A 59 8.94 15.43 1.05
CA ALA A 59 9.46 14.06 1.12
C ALA A 59 8.50 12.96 0.63
N GLY A 60 7.21 13.28 0.46
CA GLY A 60 6.17 12.34 0.00
C GLY A 60 5.74 12.51 -1.47
N ALA A 61 6.44 13.34 -2.25
CA ALA A 61 6.09 13.57 -3.66
C ALA A 61 6.35 12.32 -4.55
N GLY A 62 7.28 11.44 -4.19
CA GLY A 62 7.81 10.43 -5.12
C GLY A 62 7.09 9.09 -5.24
N TRP A 63 5.94 8.87 -4.59
CA TRP A 63 5.29 7.54 -4.53
C TRP A 63 3.86 7.51 -5.09
N GLY A 64 3.32 8.65 -5.55
CA GLY A 64 1.94 8.71 -6.05
C GLY A 64 1.71 7.82 -7.28
N ALA A 65 2.67 7.81 -8.21
CA ALA A 65 2.64 6.93 -9.39
C ALA A 65 2.73 5.45 -9.00
N PHE A 66 3.56 5.11 -8.01
CA PHE A 66 3.65 3.76 -7.47
C PHE A 66 2.31 3.28 -6.89
N TRP A 67 1.66 4.09 -6.04
CA TRP A 67 0.34 3.72 -5.47
C TRP A 67 -0.74 3.64 -6.53
N GLY A 68 -0.74 4.55 -7.51
CA GLY A 68 -1.65 4.50 -8.64
C GLY A 68 -1.52 3.20 -9.43
N PHE A 69 -0.28 2.79 -9.72
CA PHE A 69 0.01 1.52 -10.38
C PHE A 69 -0.40 0.31 -9.53
N LEU A 70 0.01 0.26 -8.26
CA LEU A 70 -0.27 -0.85 -7.36
C LEU A 70 -1.78 -1.05 -7.17
N PHE A 71 -2.52 0.02 -6.85
CA PHE A 71 -3.96 -0.07 -6.67
C PHE A 71 -4.70 -0.35 -7.97
N GLY A 72 -4.22 0.21 -9.08
CA GLY A 72 -4.67 -0.12 -10.43
C GLY A 72 -4.66 -1.63 -10.68
N LEU A 73 -3.51 -2.26 -10.41
CA LEU A 73 -3.32 -3.71 -10.55
C LEU A 73 -4.24 -4.53 -9.63
N ILE A 74 -4.33 -4.15 -8.36
CA ILE A 74 -5.07 -4.91 -7.34
C ILE A 74 -6.59 -4.82 -7.55
N PHE A 75 -7.11 -3.60 -7.77
CA PHE A 75 -8.55 -3.32 -7.67
C PHE A 75 -9.25 -3.05 -9.00
N PHE A 76 -8.53 -2.61 -10.03
CA PHE A 76 -9.14 -2.13 -11.27
C PHE A 76 -8.95 -3.07 -12.46
N ILE A 77 -8.11 -4.11 -12.34
CA ILE A 77 -7.98 -5.15 -13.35
C ILE A 77 -8.91 -6.32 -13.01
N PRO A 78 -9.95 -6.63 -13.81
CA PRO A 78 -10.82 -7.78 -13.59
C PRO A 78 -10.06 -9.08 -13.89
N LEU A 79 -9.73 -9.88 -12.88
CA LEU A 79 -9.13 -11.23 -13.05
C LEU A 79 -10.15 -12.30 -13.49
N LEU A 80 -11.27 -11.89 -14.09
CA LEU A 80 -12.30 -12.83 -14.51
C LEU A 80 -11.88 -13.50 -15.83
N GLY A 81 -11.34 -14.71 -15.71
CA GLY A 81 -11.06 -15.61 -16.82
C GLY A 81 -9.57 -15.84 -17.07
N THR A 82 -9.23 -17.03 -17.57
CA THR A 82 -7.90 -17.48 -18.00
C THR A 82 -7.33 -16.71 -19.21
N LEU A 83 -7.91 -15.57 -19.57
CA LEU A 83 -7.62 -14.82 -20.80
C LEU A 83 -6.60 -13.70 -20.62
N PHE A 84 -6.25 -13.35 -19.38
CA PHE A 84 -5.15 -12.43 -19.08
C PHE A 84 -3.83 -13.20 -19.03
N GLY A 85 -3.28 -13.51 -20.22
CA GLY A 85 -2.02 -14.23 -20.42
C GLY A 85 -0.75 -13.45 -20.00
N ALA A 86 0.31 -13.54 -20.79
CA ALA A 86 1.67 -13.08 -20.46
C ALA A 86 1.78 -11.63 -19.91
N ALA A 87 0.87 -10.72 -20.26
CA ALA A 87 0.88 -9.35 -19.76
C ALA A 87 0.68 -9.25 -18.24
N MET A 88 -0.26 -10.00 -17.66
CA MET A 88 -0.44 -10.00 -16.20
C MET A 88 0.74 -10.67 -15.50
N GLY A 89 1.27 -11.75 -16.06
CA GLY A 89 2.49 -12.39 -15.55
C GLY A 89 3.72 -11.48 -15.61
N ALA A 90 3.82 -10.62 -16.62
CA ALA A 90 4.90 -9.62 -16.72
C ALA A 90 4.75 -8.51 -15.67
N LEU A 91 3.53 -8.01 -15.43
CA LEU A 91 3.26 -6.98 -14.43
C LEU A 91 3.50 -7.48 -13.00
N THR A 92 2.97 -8.65 -12.66
CA THR A 92 3.17 -9.25 -11.33
C THR A 92 4.61 -9.75 -11.15
N GLY A 93 5.26 -10.23 -12.22
CA GLY A 93 6.67 -10.56 -12.25
C GLY A 93 7.54 -9.35 -11.92
N ALA A 94 7.29 -8.21 -12.56
CA ALA A 94 8.02 -6.96 -12.29
C ALA A 94 7.86 -6.48 -10.84
N LEU A 95 6.69 -6.66 -10.23
CA LEU A 95 6.46 -6.39 -8.80
C LEU A 95 7.21 -7.37 -7.90
N THR A 96 7.22 -8.66 -8.26
CA THR A 96 7.92 -9.70 -7.50
C THR A 96 9.43 -9.46 -7.54
N ASP A 97 9.98 -9.03 -8.67
CA ASP A 97 11.40 -8.69 -8.83
C ASP A 97 11.83 -7.55 -7.91
N VAL A 98 10.90 -6.66 -7.57
CA VAL A 98 11.12 -5.57 -6.60
C VAL A 98 10.62 -5.92 -5.19
N GLY A 99 10.30 -7.17 -4.91
CA GLY A 99 9.97 -7.66 -3.57
C GLY A 99 8.50 -7.48 -3.15
N ILE A 100 7.60 -7.17 -4.07
CA ILE A 100 6.15 -7.19 -3.85
C ILE A 100 5.62 -8.50 -4.42
N ASP A 101 5.53 -9.51 -3.56
CA ASP A 101 5.16 -10.87 -3.98
C ASP A 101 3.66 -11.03 -4.29
N ASN A 102 3.34 -12.09 -5.04
CA ASN A 102 1.96 -12.40 -5.42
C ASN A 102 1.05 -12.68 -4.22
N ASN A 103 1.59 -13.22 -3.13
CA ASN A 103 0.79 -13.55 -1.95
C ASN A 103 0.29 -12.28 -1.24
N PHE A 104 1.13 -11.23 -1.18
CA PHE A 104 0.72 -9.90 -0.73
C PHE A 104 -0.45 -9.38 -1.56
N ILE A 105 -0.30 -9.38 -2.89
CA ILE A 105 -1.31 -8.89 -3.85
C ILE A 105 -2.63 -9.67 -3.70
N ASP A 106 -2.56 -10.99 -3.70
CA ASP A 106 -3.72 -11.88 -3.66
C ASP A 106 -4.47 -11.74 -2.33
N LYS A 107 -3.74 -11.70 -1.20
CA LYS A 107 -4.36 -11.53 0.11
C LYS A 107 -5.07 -10.20 0.22
N VAL A 108 -4.40 -9.09 -0.08
CA VAL A 108 -4.99 -7.74 -0.05
C VAL A 108 -6.26 -7.70 -0.90
N ARG A 109 -6.18 -8.23 -2.12
CA ARG A 109 -7.32 -8.27 -3.04
C ARG A 109 -8.50 -9.08 -2.49
N SER A 110 -8.21 -10.23 -1.89
CA SER A 110 -9.23 -11.13 -1.33
C SER A 110 -9.91 -10.56 -0.09
N GLN A 111 -9.31 -9.56 0.52
CA GLN A 111 -9.65 -9.00 1.82
C GLN A 111 -10.41 -7.69 1.69
N VAL A 112 -9.94 -6.77 0.85
CA VAL A 112 -10.62 -5.49 0.62
C VAL A 112 -11.85 -5.72 -0.26
N LYS A 113 -13.03 -5.66 0.37
CA LYS A 113 -14.37 -5.82 -0.21
C LYS A 113 -15.28 -4.68 0.24
N GLU A 114 -16.47 -4.60 -0.35
CA GLU A 114 -17.54 -3.72 0.15
C GLU A 114 -17.71 -3.85 1.68
N GLY A 115 -17.80 -2.71 2.36
CA GLY A 115 -17.87 -2.59 3.82
C GLY A 115 -16.52 -2.51 4.54
N THR A 116 -15.39 -2.70 3.85
CA THR A 116 -14.05 -2.79 4.47
C THR A 116 -13.10 -1.69 3.99
N SER A 117 -11.94 -1.60 4.64
CA SER A 117 -10.85 -0.71 4.22
C SER A 117 -9.48 -1.35 4.46
N ALA A 118 -8.43 -0.80 3.83
CA ALA A 118 -7.06 -1.18 4.13
C ALA A 118 -6.11 0.03 4.07
N LEU A 119 -5.19 0.09 5.04
CA LEU A 119 -4.10 1.05 5.12
C LEU A 119 -2.81 0.40 4.64
N PHE A 120 -2.15 1.03 3.68
CA PHE A 120 -0.86 0.65 3.14
C PHE A 120 0.21 1.60 3.64
N LEU A 121 1.28 1.04 4.19
CA LEU A 121 2.39 1.79 4.77
C LEU A 121 3.69 1.31 4.16
N LEU A 122 4.50 2.25 3.71
CA LEU A 122 5.90 2.03 3.40
C LEU A 122 6.72 2.57 4.57
N THR A 123 7.35 1.67 5.32
CA THR A 123 8.07 2.02 6.57
C THR A 123 9.48 1.44 6.57
N GLY A 124 10.36 2.02 7.39
CA GLY A 124 11.61 1.38 7.75
C GLY A 124 11.34 0.07 8.50
N SER A 125 12.01 -1.02 8.10
CA SER A 125 11.74 -2.38 8.61
C SER A 125 11.84 -2.51 10.14
N ALA A 126 12.61 -1.64 10.82
CA ALA A 126 12.76 -1.64 12.27
C ALA A 126 11.54 -1.11 13.04
N THR A 127 10.47 -0.68 12.36
CA THR A 127 9.31 -0.02 12.98
C THR A 127 7.98 -0.74 12.79
N VAL A 128 7.96 -1.86 12.06
CA VAL A 128 6.73 -2.63 11.80
C VAL A 128 6.06 -3.10 13.08
N ASP A 129 6.83 -3.65 14.03
CA ASP A 129 6.29 -4.12 15.32
C ASP A 129 5.63 -2.97 16.09
N LYS A 130 6.21 -1.76 16.04
CA LYS A 130 5.65 -0.58 16.69
C LYS A 130 4.34 -0.14 16.03
N VAL A 131 4.27 -0.18 14.70
CA VAL A 131 3.03 0.10 13.95
C VAL A 131 1.94 -0.89 14.36
N VAL A 132 2.25 -2.18 14.36
CA VAL A 132 1.29 -3.22 14.76
C VAL A 132 0.84 -3.00 16.20
N ASP A 133 1.78 -2.75 17.12
CA ASP A 133 1.50 -2.48 18.53
C ASP A 133 0.62 -1.24 18.74
N GLY A 134 0.93 -0.13 18.08
CA GLY A 134 0.16 1.12 18.18
C GLY A 134 -1.25 1.01 17.58
N LEU A 135 -1.45 0.07 16.66
CA LEU A 135 -2.72 -0.15 15.98
C LEU A 135 -3.52 -1.35 16.50
N LYS A 136 -3.04 -2.05 17.55
CA LYS A 136 -3.74 -3.22 18.13
C LYS A 136 -5.21 -2.96 18.47
N GLN A 137 -5.53 -1.75 18.91
CA GLN A 137 -6.91 -1.35 19.24
C GLN A 137 -7.88 -1.42 18.05
N PHE A 138 -7.37 -1.30 16.83
CA PHE A 138 -8.15 -1.40 15.60
C PHE A 138 -8.26 -2.84 15.09
N ASN A 139 -7.59 -3.80 15.75
CA ASN A 139 -7.55 -5.22 15.40
C ASN A 139 -7.29 -5.50 13.90
N PRO A 140 -6.26 -4.89 13.28
CA PRO A 140 -6.05 -5.05 11.85
C PRO A 140 -5.55 -6.45 11.49
N GLN A 141 -5.97 -6.96 10.33
CA GLN A 141 -5.24 -8.07 9.70
C GLN A 141 -4.00 -7.53 9.02
N VAL A 142 -2.83 -8.06 9.40
CA VAL A 142 -1.53 -7.56 8.93
C VAL A 142 -0.98 -8.46 7.83
N ILE A 143 -0.66 -7.85 6.68
CA ILE A 143 0.04 -8.50 5.57
C ILE A 143 1.26 -7.63 5.27
N SER A 144 2.44 -8.22 5.19
CA SER A 144 3.66 -7.46 4.91
C SER A 144 4.59 -8.20 3.96
N THR A 145 5.42 -7.42 3.27
CA THR A 145 6.52 -7.93 2.45
C THR A 145 7.71 -6.98 2.54
N ASN A 146 8.92 -7.53 2.46
CA ASN A 146 10.15 -6.80 2.71
C ASN A 146 10.84 -6.41 1.40
N LEU A 147 11.25 -5.15 1.32
CA LEU A 147 11.95 -4.58 0.19
C LEU A 147 13.43 -4.41 0.57
N SER A 148 14.31 -5.10 -0.16
CA SER A 148 15.76 -4.88 -0.05
C SER A 148 16.08 -3.41 -0.39
N LYS A 149 17.23 -2.90 0.06
CA LYS A 149 17.65 -1.52 -0.28
C LYS A 149 17.72 -1.32 -1.81
N GLU A 150 18.17 -2.33 -2.53
CA GLU A 150 18.26 -2.30 -3.99
C GLU A 150 16.86 -2.26 -4.63
N ASN A 151 15.94 -3.09 -4.15
CA ASN A 151 14.59 -3.16 -4.69
C ASN A 151 13.80 -1.87 -4.41
N GLU A 152 13.93 -1.33 -3.19
CA GLU A 152 13.39 -0.02 -2.82
C GLU A 152 13.94 1.08 -3.74
N ALA A 153 15.24 1.08 -4.02
CA ALA A 153 15.86 2.04 -4.93
C ALA A 153 15.39 1.87 -6.38
N LYS A 154 15.22 0.63 -6.87
CA LYS A 154 14.65 0.34 -8.19
C LYS A 154 13.21 0.85 -8.31
N LEU A 155 12.37 0.57 -7.31
CA LEU A 155 11.01 1.07 -7.24
C LEU A 155 10.99 2.59 -7.27
N ARG A 156 11.75 3.24 -6.39
CA ARG A 156 11.84 4.70 -6.35
C ARG A 156 12.31 5.27 -7.68
N ALA A 157 13.33 4.68 -8.31
CA ALA A 157 13.84 5.14 -9.61
C ALA A 157 12.80 4.97 -10.74
N ALA A 158 12.07 3.87 -10.76
CA ALA A 158 11.03 3.62 -11.76
C ALA A 158 9.86 4.62 -11.68
N PHE A 159 9.55 5.11 -10.48
CA PHE A 159 8.41 6.01 -10.24
C PHE A 159 8.80 7.46 -9.94
N ALA A 160 10.08 7.80 -9.83
CA ALA A 160 10.57 9.17 -9.69
C ALA A 160 10.71 9.92 -11.03
N ALA A 161 10.72 9.21 -12.16
CA ALA A 161 11.01 9.77 -13.48
C ALA A 161 9.80 10.46 -14.17
N GLU A 162 8.60 10.40 -13.59
CA GLU A 162 7.40 10.99 -14.21
C GLU A 162 7.06 12.42 -13.72
N GLU A 163 7.83 12.98 -12.79
CA GLU A 163 7.59 14.36 -12.28
C GLU A 163 8.32 15.47 -13.07
N SER A 164 9.13 15.15 -14.08
CA SER A 164 9.93 16.18 -14.80
C SER A 164 9.36 16.69 -16.13
N ASP A 165 8.25 16.15 -16.62
CA ASP A 165 7.59 16.61 -17.86
C ASP A 165 6.08 16.82 -17.63
N ALA A 166 5.71 17.89 -16.92
CA ALA A 166 4.35 18.44 -16.88
C ALA A 166 4.36 19.97 -16.78
#